data_AF-A0A497T342-F1
#
_entry.id   AF-A0A497T342-F1
#
_cell.length_a   1.000
_cell.length_b   1.000
_cell.length_c   1.000
_cell.angle_alpha   90.00
_cell.angle_beta   90.00
_cell.angle_gamma   90.00
#
_symmetry.space_group_name_H-M   'P 1'
#
loop_
_entity.id
_entity.type
_entity.pdbx_description
1 polymer ?
#
loop_
_entity_poly.entity_id
_entity_poly.type
_entity_poly.pdbx_seq_one_letter_code
_entity_poly.pdbx_strand_id
1 'polypeptide(L)'
;MNGKTLALGTFGVLVALVLLVTFTTTEAVTSSSEVNISVQVATRTMVDIAPESITWLALEPGSEGTSSDVSNQNVNRPGSIQIENVGSTNITKIWFNTSYTGTFGDPTTRPFGTGDNGSYDAGNFVVLSKYNQNDYYWVNRVDYNESQELVYLYVPSGWYYGRIRNGSQEYFWAINASENCNTAHIRIGQTPHTLTQDGTTNFVDTGNTTGYSDWWEYQLTSVDSYTGVANITLDGRNYCLAVKNCNSVMLYKWNKDAPGADTCGNDIYFWDNETGDGELTPGSSVIADLRVRVPYGVYQGYVKQGILTVIVQSEESS
;
A
#
# COMPACT_ATOMS: atom_id res chain seq x y z
N MET A 1 -15.61 103.92 77.94
CA MET A 1 -17.03 104.27 78.18
C MET A 1 -17.71 104.43 76.83
N ASN A 2 -18.68 103.56 76.55
CA ASN A 2 -19.91 103.71 75.75
C ASN A 2 -19.93 104.80 74.66
N GLY A 3 -20.26 104.53 73.40
CA GLY A 3 -20.84 103.35 72.78
C GLY A 3 -21.47 103.72 71.42
N LYS A 4 -21.83 102.68 70.65
CA LYS A 4 -22.93 102.55 69.66
C LYS A 4 -23.09 103.68 68.62
N THR A 5 -23.22 103.44 67.32
CA THR A 5 -24.27 102.63 66.68
C THR A 5 -23.96 102.50 65.18
N LEU A 6 -24.08 101.29 64.61
CA LEU A 6 -24.08 101.01 63.18
C LEU A 6 -25.53 101.03 62.67
N ALA A 7 -25.79 101.65 61.51
CA ALA A 7 -27.01 101.45 60.74
C ALA A 7 -26.75 101.52 59.22
N LEU A 8 -27.03 100.38 58.59
CA LEU A 8 -27.47 100.05 57.23
C LEU A 8 -27.22 101.02 56.05
N GLY A 9 -26.68 100.45 54.97
CA GLY A 9 -26.74 100.94 53.59
C GLY A 9 -26.31 99.88 52.57
N THR A 10 -27.26 99.03 52.18
CA THR A 10 -27.38 98.17 50.98
C THR A 10 -26.88 98.82 49.67
N PHE A 11 -26.48 98.21 48.55
CA PHE A 11 -26.50 96.85 47.97
C PHE A 11 -25.62 96.89 46.69
N GLY A 12 -25.05 95.76 46.25
CA GLY A 12 -24.85 95.51 44.81
C GLY A 12 -23.44 95.15 44.32
N VAL A 13 -23.02 93.90 44.48
CA VAL A 13 -22.26 93.17 43.44
C VAL A 13 -22.74 91.71 43.45
N LEU A 14 -23.34 91.29 42.33
CA LEU A 14 -23.76 89.92 42.07
C LEU A 14 -22.51 89.13 41.63
N VAL A 15 -21.94 88.32 42.52
CA VAL A 15 -20.91 87.34 42.15
C VAL A 15 -21.61 86.01 41.94
N ALA A 16 -21.88 85.66 40.67
CA ALA A 16 -22.29 84.33 40.29
C ALA A 16 -21.09 83.39 40.45
N LEU A 17 -21.05 82.68 41.58
CA LEU A 17 -20.11 81.58 41.82
C LEU A 17 -20.57 80.39 40.96
N VAL A 18 -20.08 80.30 39.72
CA VAL A 18 -20.18 79.09 38.91
C VAL A 18 -19.27 78.05 39.57
N LEU A 19 -19.86 77.16 40.38
CA LEU A 19 -19.20 75.92 40.78
C LEU A 19 -18.99 75.08 39.52
N LEU A 20 -17.79 75.17 38.94
CA LEU A 20 -17.30 74.16 38.00
C LEU A 20 -17.14 72.87 38.80
N VAL A 21 -18.15 72.00 38.76
CA VAL A 21 -17.99 70.60 39.15
C VAL A 21 -17.17 69.95 38.03
N THR A 22 -15.88 69.75 38.28
CA THR A 22 -15.05 68.93 37.40
C THR A 22 -15.55 67.49 37.49
N PHE A 23 -16.37 67.08 36.54
CA PHE A 23 -16.63 65.66 36.30
C PHE A 23 -15.33 65.03 35.82
N THR A 24 -14.60 64.36 36.70
CA THR A 24 -13.54 63.43 36.29
C THR A 24 -14.22 62.24 35.63
N THR A 25 -14.27 62.23 34.30
CA THR A 25 -14.59 61.01 33.57
C THR A 25 -13.45 60.04 33.82
N THR A 26 -13.67 59.03 34.66
CA THR A 26 -12.76 57.89 34.77
C THR A 26 -12.82 57.15 33.45
N GLU A 27 -11.82 57.36 32.59
CA GLU A 27 -11.63 56.53 31.40
C GLU A 27 -11.42 55.07 31.85
N ALA A 28 -12.04 54.13 31.14
CA ALA A 28 -11.74 52.72 31.35
C ALA A 28 -10.30 52.47 30.90
N VAL A 29 -9.37 52.36 31.86
CA VAL A 29 -7.98 52.03 31.59
C VAL A 29 -7.90 50.51 31.40
N THR A 30 -7.88 50.07 30.14
CA THR A 30 -7.52 48.69 29.81
C THR A 30 -6.01 48.51 29.94
N SER A 31 -5.60 47.69 30.89
CA SER A 31 -4.22 47.20 31.04
C SER A 31 -4.18 45.76 30.55
N SER A 32 -3.34 45.48 29.56
CA SER A 32 -3.04 44.12 29.11
C SER A 32 -1.57 43.79 29.40
N SER A 33 -1.28 42.52 29.53
CA SER A 33 0.07 41.98 29.61
C SER A 33 0.12 40.72 28.77
N GLU A 34 1.22 40.52 28.05
CA GLU A 34 1.42 39.37 27.18
C GLU A 34 2.43 38.40 27.80
N VAL A 35 2.24 37.12 27.53
CA VAL A 35 3.19 36.06 27.90
C VAL A 35 3.57 35.32 26.62
N ASN A 36 4.87 35.19 26.38
CA ASN A 36 5.38 34.38 25.27
C ASN A 36 5.34 32.90 25.65
N ILE A 37 4.71 32.09 24.82
CA ILE A 37 4.67 30.63 24.95
C ILE A 37 5.44 30.03 23.78
N SER A 38 6.41 29.15 24.07
CA SER A 38 7.14 28.38 23.07
C SER A 38 6.96 26.88 23.30
N VAL A 39 6.84 26.13 22.21
CA VAL A 39 6.72 24.67 22.21
C VAL A 39 7.72 24.12 21.20
N GLN A 40 8.52 23.13 21.61
CA GLN A 40 9.40 22.38 20.73
C GLN A 40 8.82 20.98 20.53
N VAL A 41 8.66 20.57 19.27
CA VAL A 41 8.14 19.25 18.89
C VAL A 41 9.33 18.34 18.54
N ALA A 42 9.34 17.11 19.04
CA ALA A 42 10.36 16.12 18.71
C ALA A 42 10.15 15.53 17.31
N THR A 43 11.23 15.27 16.59
CA THR A 43 11.24 14.62 15.26
C THR A 43 10.82 13.16 15.37
N ARG A 44 9.72 12.79 14.71
CA ARG A 44 9.18 11.42 14.67
C ARG A 44 8.44 11.15 13.37
N THR A 45 8.75 10.01 12.77
CA THR A 45 8.03 9.48 11.60
C THR A 45 7.00 8.48 12.08
N MET A 46 5.73 8.77 11.86
CA MET A 46 4.61 7.95 12.33
C MET A 46 3.48 8.01 11.32
N VAL A 47 2.79 6.89 11.14
CA VAL A 47 1.57 6.82 10.35
C VAL A 47 0.42 6.24 11.16
N ASP A 48 -0.77 6.72 10.85
CA ASP A 48 -2.03 6.08 11.23
C ASP A 48 -2.65 5.44 9.99
N ILE A 49 -3.20 4.25 10.16
CA ILE A 49 -3.77 3.44 9.06
C ILE A 49 -5.23 3.12 9.39
N ALA A 50 -6.14 3.61 8.55
CA ALA A 50 -7.57 3.40 8.76
C ALA A 50 -8.28 2.92 7.48
N PRO A 51 -9.18 1.93 7.55
CA PRO A 51 -9.50 1.13 8.73
C PRO A 51 -8.39 0.11 9.05
N GLU A 52 -8.31 -0.32 10.32
CA GLU A 52 -7.33 -1.33 10.78
C GLU A 52 -7.58 -2.73 10.18
N SER A 53 -8.80 -2.99 9.71
CA SER A 53 -9.16 -4.25 9.06
C SER A 53 -10.21 -4.06 7.98
N ILE A 54 -10.11 -4.90 6.94
CA ILE A 54 -11.09 -5.00 5.86
C ILE A 54 -11.42 -6.47 5.70
N THR A 55 -12.70 -6.79 5.60
CA THR A 55 -13.18 -8.16 5.41
C THR A 55 -14.06 -8.22 4.18
N TRP A 56 -13.66 -9.04 3.21
CA TRP A 56 -14.48 -9.44 2.07
C TRP A 56 -15.28 -10.70 2.43
N LEU A 57 -16.54 -10.77 2.00
CA LEU A 57 -17.45 -11.88 2.33
C LEU A 57 -17.89 -12.63 1.07
N ALA A 58 -18.13 -13.93 1.22
CA ALA A 58 -18.78 -14.79 0.22
C ALA A 58 -18.15 -14.69 -1.18
N LEU A 59 -16.82 -14.63 -1.25
CA LEU A 59 -16.11 -14.67 -2.53
C LEU A 59 -16.02 -16.09 -3.06
N GLU A 60 -16.32 -16.25 -4.35
CA GLU A 60 -16.22 -17.53 -5.04
C GLU A 60 -14.76 -17.81 -5.46
N PRO A 61 -14.30 -19.07 -5.47
CA PRO A 61 -13.01 -19.41 -6.05
C PRO A 61 -12.92 -18.97 -7.51
N GLY A 62 -11.82 -18.31 -7.86
CA GLY A 62 -11.63 -17.70 -9.18
C GLY A 62 -12.33 -16.36 -9.35
N SER A 63 -12.79 -15.69 -8.29
CA SER A 63 -13.38 -14.35 -8.38
C SER A 63 -12.43 -13.24 -7.92
N GLU A 64 -12.78 -12.01 -8.28
CA GLU A 64 -12.20 -10.79 -7.69
C GLU A 64 -13.22 -10.20 -6.70
N GLY A 65 -12.79 -9.95 -5.47
CA GLY A 65 -13.54 -9.22 -4.46
C GLY A 65 -13.25 -7.72 -4.57
N THR A 66 -14.31 -6.94 -4.71
CA THR A 66 -14.27 -5.48 -4.91
C THR A 66 -14.85 -4.76 -3.69
N SER A 67 -15.02 -3.43 -3.79
CA SER A 67 -15.62 -2.63 -2.73
C SER A 67 -17.05 -3.05 -2.39
N SER A 68 -17.82 -3.61 -3.34
CA SER A 68 -19.19 -4.09 -3.09
C SER A 68 -19.25 -5.30 -2.17
N ASP A 69 -18.15 -6.06 -2.08
CA ASP A 69 -18.10 -7.35 -1.38
C ASP A 69 -17.51 -7.21 0.03
N VAL A 70 -17.13 -5.97 0.40
CA VAL A 70 -16.64 -5.64 1.74
C VAL A 70 -17.79 -5.65 2.74
N SER A 71 -17.58 -6.26 3.90
CA SER A 71 -18.59 -6.34 4.97
C SER A 71 -19.04 -4.98 5.50
N ASN A 72 -18.11 -4.03 5.67
CA ASN A 72 -18.41 -2.68 6.13
C ASN A 72 -18.64 -1.72 4.97
N GLN A 73 -19.91 -1.46 4.68
CA GLN A 73 -20.35 -0.52 3.64
C GLN A 73 -20.62 0.90 4.20
N ASN A 74 -20.56 1.09 5.52
CA ASN A 74 -20.86 2.37 6.17
C ASN A 74 -19.61 3.27 6.29
N VAL A 75 -18.84 3.34 5.21
CA VAL A 75 -17.64 4.18 5.09
C VAL A 75 -17.65 4.83 3.71
N ASN A 76 -16.95 5.97 3.56
CA ASN A 76 -16.93 6.69 2.28
C ASN A 76 -16.32 5.86 1.14
N ARG A 77 -15.44 4.90 1.46
CA ARG A 77 -14.72 4.09 0.48
C ARG A 77 -14.45 2.67 0.99
N PRO A 78 -15.42 1.75 0.88
CA PRO A 78 -15.22 0.35 1.27
C PRO A 78 -14.09 -0.28 0.45
N GLY A 79 -13.21 -1.03 1.09
CA GLY A 79 -12.09 -1.69 0.41
C GLY A 79 -10.86 -0.80 0.20
N SER A 80 -10.77 0.36 0.85
CA SER A 80 -9.58 1.21 0.80
C SER A 80 -9.00 1.43 2.18
N ILE A 81 -7.70 1.72 2.24
CA ILE A 81 -7.04 2.24 3.45
C ILE A 81 -6.57 3.66 3.21
N GLN A 82 -6.64 4.47 4.26
CA GLN A 82 -6.02 5.78 4.34
C GLN A 82 -4.75 5.67 5.18
N ILE A 83 -3.67 6.27 4.68
CA ILE A 83 -2.36 6.34 5.31
C ILE A 83 -2.14 7.81 5.65
N GLU A 84 -2.23 8.15 6.93
CA GLU A 84 -2.08 9.53 7.40
C GLU A 84 -0.72 9.70 8.09
N ASN A 85 0.00 10.76 7.74
CA ASN A 85 1.21 11.14 8.46
C ASN A 85 0.83 11.84 9.77
N VAL A 86 0.83 11.07 10.86
CA VAL A 86 0.60 11.59 12.23
C VAL A 86 1.91 11.92 12.96
N GLY A 87 3.04 11.84 12.25
CA GLY A 87 4.35 12.21 12.73
C GLY A 87 4.60 13.72 12.70
N SER A 88 5.87 14.09 12.87
CA SER A 88 6.39 15.46 12.81
C SER A 88 7.45 15.64 11.71
N THR A 89 7.73 14.60 10.93
CA THR A 89 8.61 14.60 9.76
C THR A 89 7.81 14.41 8.48
N ASN A 90 8.32 14.90 7.37
CA ASN A 90 7.77 14.61 6.05
C ASN A 90 8.11 13.18 5.65
N ILE A 91 7.11 12.43 5.19
CA ILE A 91 7.32 11.09 4.62
C ILE A 91 7.67 11.27 3.14
N THR A 92 8.80 10.70 2.74
CA THR A 92 9.32 10.78 1.38
C THR A 92 8.97 9.55 0.58
N LYS A 93 8.90 8.37 1.21
CA LYS A 93 8.66 7.08 0.55
C LYS A 93 7.64 6.23 1.30
N ILE A 94 6.76 5.55 0.55
CA ILE A 94 5.81 4.55 1.08
C ILE A 94 5.85 3.30 0.20
N TRP A 95 5.90 2.12 0.82
CA TRP A 95 5.77 0.83 0.16
C TRP A 95 5.04 -0.17 1.06
N PHE A 96 4.79 -1.37 0.53
CA PHE A 96 3.96 -2.37 1.19
C PHE A 96 4.58 -3.75 1.20
N ASN A 97 4.14 -4.57 2.14
CA ASN A 97 4.38 -6.00 2.16
C ASN A 97 3.08 -6.73 2.53
N THR A 98 2.89 -7.95 2.03
CA THR A 98 1.75 -8.80 2.35
C THR A 98 2.22 -10.14 2.89
N SER A 99 1.51 -10.69 3.88
CA SER A 99 1.74 -12.07 4.31
C SER A 99 1.38 -13.07 3.21
N TYR A 100 2.02 -14.22 3.24
CA TYR A 100 1.70 -15.36 2.40
C TYR A 100 1.95 -16.66 3.16
N THR A 101 1.35 -17.76 2.70
CA THR A 101 1.59 -19.07 3.32
C THR A 101 3.01 -19.51 3.02
N GLY A 102 3.73 -19.96 4.05
CA GLY A 102 4.96 -20.70 3.86
C GLY A 102 6.20 -19.83 3.75
N THR A 103 7.23 -20.38 3.10
CA THR A 103 8.52 -19.74 2.93
C THR A 103 8.85 -19.63 1.44
N PHE A 104 9.21 -18.44 0.97
CA PHE A 104 9.64 -18.26 -0.41
C PHE A 104 10.94 -19.04 -0.67
N GLY A 105 10.91 -19.92 -1.68
CA GLY A 105 11.96 -20.89 -1.98
C GLY A 105 11.75 -22.30 -1.41
N ASP A 106 10.68 -22.54 -0.63
CA ASP A 106 10.36 -23.84 -0.04
C ASP A 106 9.03 -24.41 -0.56
N PRO A 107 9.06 -25.45 -1.42
CA PRO A 107 7.88 -25.99 -2.06
C PRO A 107 7.04 -26.87 -1.12
N THR A 108 7.59 -27.28 0.03
CA THR A 108 6.86 -28.08 1.02
C THR A 108 5.76 -27.28 1.73
N THR A 109 5.82 -25.96 1.59
CA THR A 109 4.86 -25.03 2.20
C THR A 109 3.74 -24.59 1.25
N ARG A 110 3.63 -25.24 0.09
CA ARG A 110 2.61 -24.94 -0.93
C ARG A 110 1.19 -25.09 -0.34
N PRO A 111 0.35 -24.05 -0.40
CA PRO A 111 -1.00 -24.08 0.20
C PRO A 111 -2.06 -24.79 -0.67
N PHE A 112 -1.74 -25.11 -1.92
CA PHE A 112 -2.71 -25.55 -2.91
C PHE A 112 -2.95 -27.06 -2.88
N GLY A 113 -4.22 -27.47 -3.04
CA GLY A 113 -4.60 -28.88 -3.14
C GLY A 113 -4.54 -29.64 -1.81
N THR A 114 -4.53 -28.94 -0.68
CA THR A 114 -4.50 -29.55 0.67
C THR A 114 -5.90 -29.94 1.16
N GLY A 115 -6.96 -29.31 0.62
CA GLY A 115 -8.33 -29.48 1.11
C GLY A 115 -8.59 -28.79 2.46
N ASP A 116 -7.75 -27.83 2.84
CA ASP A 116 -7.82 -27.12 4.12
C ASP A 116 -7.75 -25.60 3.91
N ASN A 117 -8.76 -24.87 4.38
CA ASN A 117 -8.81 -23.41 4.29
C ASN A 117 -7.71 -22.74 5.14
N GLY A 118 -7.28 -23.38 6.23
CA GLY A 118 -6.19 -22.91 7.08
C GLY A 118 -4.82 -22.89 6.40
N SER A 119 -4.69 -23.59 5.26
CA SER A 119 -3.47 -23.58 4.46
C SER A 119 -3.29 -22.28 3.67
N TYR A 120 -4.33 -21.51 3.41
CA TYR A 120 -4.27 -20.29 2.59
C TYR A 120 -4.14 -19.04 3.47
N ASP A 121 -3.36 -18.06 3.03
CA ASP A 121 -3.19 -16.76 3.69
C ASP A 121 -3.81 -15.66 2.83
N ALA A 122 -4.77 -14.90 3.38
CA ALA A 122 -5.50 -13.87 2.63
C ALA A 122 -4.59 -12.73 2.13
N GLY A 123 -3.42 -12.51 2.74
CA GLY A 123 -2.47 -11.48 2.31
C GLY A 123 -1.97 -11.75 0.90
N ASN A 124 -1.82 -13.03 0.55
CA ASN A 124 -1.41 -13.50 -0.76
C ASN A 124 -2.47 -13.27 -1.85
N PHE A 125 -3.68 -12.81 -1.48
CA PHE A 125 -4.77 -12.47 -2.40
C PHE A 125 -4.89 -10.96 -2.64
N VAL A 126 -4.15 -10.13 -1.90
CA VAL A 126 -4.28 -8.67 -1.94
C VAL A 126 -3.61 -8.08 -3.18
N VAL A 127 -4.38 -7.28 -3.91
CA VAL A 127 -3.89 -6.36 -4.94
C VAL A 127 -4.23 -4.92 -4.54
N LEU A 128 -3.35 -3.99 -4.88
CA LEU A 128 -3.46 -2.58 -4.53
C LEU A 128 -3.62 -1.72 -5.80
N SER A 129 -4.17 -0.52 -5.65
CA SER A 129 -4.14 0.55 -6.65
C SER A 129 -3.92 1.89 -5.96
N LYS A 130 -3.33 2.86 -6.69
CA LYS A 130 -3.36 4.25 -6.25
C LYS A 130 -4.81 4.74 -6.27
N TYR A 131 -5.12 5.71 -5.43
CA TYR A 131 -6.45 6.30 -5.33
C TYR A 131 -7.04 6.69 -6.70
N ASN A 132 -8.26 6.22 -6.97
CA ASN A 132 -9.01 6.48 -8.21
C ASN A 132 -8.32 5.96 -9.49
N GLN A 133 -7.41 5.00 -9.36
CA GLN A 133 -6.88 4.25 -10.49
C GLN A 133 -7.59 2.89 -10.60
N ASN A 134 -7.59 2.34 -11.82
CA ASN A 134 -8.20 1.04 -12.11
C ASN A 134 -7.17 -0.07 -12.28
N ASP A 135 -5.88 0.25 -12.14
CA ASP A 135 -4.79 -0.70 -12.30
C ASP A 135 -4.41 -1.28 -10.95
N TYR A 136 -4.81 -2.53 -10.73
CA TYR A 136 -4.54 -3.27 -9.50
C TYR A 136 -3.34 -4.21 -9.65
N TYR A 137 -2.35 -4.05 -8.79
CA TYR A 137 -1.10 -4.81 -8.79
C TYR A 137 -0.94 -5.64 -7.52
N TRP A 138 -0.39 -6.83 -7.67
CA TRP A 138 0.08 -7.65 -6.56
C TRP A 138 1.14 -6.91 -5.74
N VAL A 139 0.96 -6.92 -4.41
CA VAL A 139 1.99 -6.43 -3.49
C VAL A 139 3.16 -7.40 -3.49
N ASN A 140 2.91 -8.68 -3.15
CA ASN A 140 3.83 -9.80 -3.36
C ASN A 140 3.07 -11.13 -3.41
N ARG A 141 2.63 -11.54 -4.61
CA ARG A 141 1.95 -12.83 -4.82
C ARG A 141 2.98 -13.95 -4.92
N VAL A 142 2.94 -14.93 -4.03
CA VAL A 142 3.85 -16.09 -4.03
C VAL A 142 3.17 -17.36 -4.54
N ASP A 143 3.67 -17.90 -5.64
CA ASP A 143 3.24 -19.16 -6.23
C ASP A 143 4.38 -20.19 -6.24
N TYR A 144 4.01 -21.47 -6.23
CA TYR A 144 4.94 -22.59 -6.10
C TYR A 144 4.84 -23.50 -7.31
N ASN A 145 5.88 -24.30 -7.54
CA ASN A 145 5.86 -25.35 -8.54
C ASN A 145 4.76 -26.36 -8.22
N GLU A 146 4.23 -26.98 -9.27
CA GLU A 146 3.27 -28.06 -9.08
C GLU A 146 4.00 -29.31 -8.58
N SER A 147 3.43 -29.93 -7.55
CA SER A 147 3.90 -31.22 -7.01
C SER A 147 3.19 -32.42 -7.66
N GLN A 148 2.09 -32.16 -8.39
CA GLN A 148 1.31 -33.16 -9.09
C GLN A 148 1.44 -32.95 -10.59
N GLU A 149 1.61 -34.05 -11.32
CA GLU A 149 1.74 -34.01 -12.77
C GLU A 149 0.46 -33.49 -13.43
N LEU A 150 0.61 -32.48 -14.28
CA LEU A 150 -0.44 -31.99 -15.15
C LEU A 150 -0.35 -32.72 -16.50
N VAL A 151 -1.22 -33.70 -16.72
CA VAL A 151 -1.19 -34.60 -17.89
C VAL A 151 -1.32 -33.90 -19.26
N TYR A 152 -1.73 -32.63 -19.25
CA TYR A 152 -1.96 -31.82 -20.44
C TYR A 152 -0.92 -30.72 -20.63
N LEU A 153 0.04 -30.58 -19.70
CA LEU A 153 1.11 -29.58 -19.77
C LEU A 153 2.42 -30.26 -20.20
N TYR A 154 3.00 -29.78 -21.29
CA TYR A 154 4.25 -30.29 -21.85
C TYR A 154 5.38 -29.28 -21.66
N VAL A 155 6.42 -29.67 -20.92
CA VAL A 155 7.61 -28.87 -20.65
C VAL A 155 8.88 -29.62 -21.06
N PRO A 156 9.99 -28.93 -21.35
CA PRO A 156 11.25 -29.60 -21.62
C PRO A 156 11.72 -30.46 -20.43
N SER A 157 12.44 -31.54 -20.72
CA SER A 157 12.99 -32.42 -19.69
C SER A 157 13.90 -31.65 -18.72
N GLY A 158 13.74 -31.88 -17.42
CA GLY A 158 14.53 -31.21 -16.37
C GLY A 158 14.05 -29.80 -16.02
N TRP A 159 12.89 -29.37 -16.54
CA TRP A 159 12.27 -28.10 -16.18
C TRP A 159 11.24 -28.27 -15.07
N TYR A 160 11.18 -27.29 -14.17
CA TYR A 160 10.10 -27.18 -13.18
C TYR A 160 9.01 -26.27 -13.72
N TYR A 161 7.78 -26.47 -13.26
CA TYR A 161 6.65 -25.65 -13.70
C TYR A 161 5.67 -25.40 -12.56
N GLY A 162 4.86 -24.36 -12.72
CA GLY A 162 3.82 -23.99 -11.78
C GLY A 162 2.74 -23.13 -12.43
N ARG A 163 1.89 -22.55 -11.59
CA ARG A 163 0.85 -21.60 -11.99
C ARG A 163 1.04 -20.29 -11.24
N ILE A 164 1.03 -19.17 -11.96
CA ILE A 164 0.79 -17.85 -11.39
C ILE A 164 -0.72 -17.67 -11.34
N ARG A 165 -1.30 -17.60 -10.13
CA ARG A 165 -2.75 -17.56 -9.99
C ARG A 165 -3.24 -16.13 -9.80
N ASN A 166 -3.99 -15.64 -10.78
CA ASN A 166 -4.47 -14.27 -10.90
C ASN A 166 -6.01 -14.22 -10.90
N GLY A 167 -6.64 -14.68 -9.81
CA GLY A 167 -8.11 -14.77 -9.72
C GLY A 167 -8.67 -15.85 -10.67
N SER A 168 -9.47 -15.43 -11.65
CA SER A 168 -10.10 -16.32 -12.64
C SER A 168 -9.15 -16.80 -13.75
N GLN A 169 -7.91 -16.33 -13.75
CA GLN A 169 -6.90 -16.59 -14.76
C GLN A 169 -5.65 -17.18 -14.11
N GLU A 170 -5.17 -18.32 -14.60
CA GLU A 170 -3.93 -18.94 -14.13
C GLU A 170 -2.92 -19.05 -15.28
N TYR A 171 -1.74 -18.48 -15.13
CA TYR A 171 -0.70 -18.54 -16.16
C TYR A 171 0.32 -19.60 -15.79
N PHE A 172 0.55 -20.54 -16.70
CA PHE A 172 1.63 -21.52 -16.51
C PHE A 172 2.98 -20.84 -16.64
N TRP A 173 3.91 -21.22 -15.78
CA TRP A 173 5.32 -20.90 -15.91
C TRP A 173 6.14 -22.18 -15.93
N ALA A 174 7.26 -22.15 -16.64
CA ALA A 174 8.22 -23.24 -16.69
C ALA A 174 9.64 -22.66 -16.65
N ILE A 175 10.54 -23.25 -15.86
CA ILE A 175 11.91 -22.78 -15.68
C ILE A 175 12.90 -23.92 -15.84
N ASN A 176 14.05 -23.63 -16.45
CA ASN A 176 15.15 -24.59 -16.55
C ASN A 176 15.78 -24.87 -15.17
N ALA A 177 15.36 -25.95 -14.52
CA ALA A 177 15.88 -26.38 -13.22
C ALA A 177 17.19 -27.18 -13.33
N SER A 178 17.70 -27.38 -14.55
CA SER A 178 19.03 -27.94 -14.79
C SER A 178 20.13 -26.87 -14.78
N GLU A 179 19.76 -25.58 -14.79
CA GLU A 179 20.64 -24.42 -14.65
C GLU A 179 20.54 -23.81 -13.24
N ASN A 180 21.42 -22.86 -12.93
CA ASN A 180 21.28 -22.09 -11.70
C ASN A 180 20.04 -21.19 -11.81
N CYS A 181 19.08 -21.39 -10.91
CA CYS A 181 17.78 -20.71 -10.89
C CYS A 181 17.86 -19.19 -10.77
N ASN A 182 19.00 -18.65 -10.36
CA ASN A 182 19.24 -17.21 -10.29
C ASN A 182 19.61 -16.57 -11.64
N THR A 183 19.99 -17.37 -12.63
CA THR A 183 20.33 -16.94 -14.00
C THR A 183 19.70 -17.82 -15.08
N ALA A 184 18.68 -18.60 -14.73
CA ALA A 184 17.99 -19.47 -15.69
C ALA A 184 17.04 -18.67 -16.59
N HIS A 185 16.58 -19.32 -17.66
CA HIS A 185 15.45 -18.84 -18.45
C HIS A 185 14.14 -19.35 -17.84
N ILE A 186 13.20 -18.43 -17.63
CA ILE A 186 11.82 -18.75 -17.27
C ILE A 186 10.89 -18.39 -18.43
N ARG A 187 9.98 -19.32 -18.75
CA ARG A 187 8.92 -19.14 -19.73
C ARG A 187 7.59 -18.95 -19.03
N ILE A 188 6.77 -18.04 -19.51
CA ILE A 188 5.42 -17.77 -19.02
C ILE A 188 4.45 -17.85 -20.20
N GLY A 189 3.37 -18.61 -20.04
CA GLY A 189 2.35 -18.75 -21.06
C GLY A 189 1.68 -17.41 -21.41
N GLN A 190 1.39 -17.19 -22.69
CA GLN A 190 0.68 -16.00 -23.16
C GLN A 190 -0.83 -16.08 -22.91
N THR A 191 -1.38 -17.29 -22.93
CA THR A 191 -2.82 -17.52 -22.71
C THR A 191 -3.05 -18.12 -21.32
N PRO A 192 -3.90 -17.51 -20.48
CA PRO A 192 -4.21 -18.06 -19.17
C PRO A 192 -5.11 -19.28 -19.27
N HIS A 193 -4.91 -20.24 -18.37
CA HIS A 193 -5.90 -21.26 -18.06
C HIS A 193 -7.11 -20.63 -17.35
N THR A 194 -8.31 -21.01 -17.78
CA THR A 194 -9.61 -20.64 -17.19
C THR A 194 -10.55 -21.84 -17.22
N LEU A 195 -11.78 -21.70 -16.71
CA LEU A 195 -12.79 -22.76 -16.79
C LEU A 195 -13.13 -23.21 -18.23
N THR A 196 -12.87 -22.37 -19.23
CA THR A 196 -13.26 -22.62 -20.62
C THR A 196 -12.06 -22.78 -21.56
N GLN A 197 -10.83 -22.65 -21.08
CA GLN A 197 -9.63 -22.81 -21.90
C GLN A 197 -8.45 -23.38 -21.08
N ASP A 198 -7.65 -24.22 -21.72
CA ASP A 198 -6.50 -24.86 -21.06
C ASP A 198 -5.30 -23.92 -20.90
N GLY A 199 -5.28 -22.79 -21.61
CA GLY A 199 -4.14 -21.84 -21.61
C GLY A 199 -2.98 -22.31 -22.48
N THR A 200 -1.80 -21.69 -22.32
CA THR A 200 -0.57 -22.16 -22.96
C THR A 200 -0.09 -23.44 -22.27
N THR A 201 -0.16 -24.57 -22.97
CA THR A 201 0.16 -25.88 -22.41
C THR A 201 1.42 -26.53 -22.99
N ASN A 202 2.09 -25.89 -23.95
CA ASN A 202 3.34 -26.40 -24.52
C ASN A 202 4.46 -25.37 -24.41
N PHE A 203 5.50 -25.73 -23.66
CA PHE A 203 6.68 -24.91 -23.39
C PHE A 203 7.94 -25.44 -24.07
N VAL A 204 7.83 -26.42 -24.97
CA VAL A 204 8.96 -26.88 -25.78
C VAL A 204 9.14 -25.96 -26.98
N ASP A 205 10.38 -25.66 -27.31
CA ASP A 205 10.69 -24.97 -28.55
C ASP A 205 10.43 -25.94 -29.72
N THR A 206 9.33 -25.72 -30.44
CA THR A 206 8.93 -26.56 -31.56
C THR A 206 9.62 -26.15 -32.87
N GLY A 207 10.59 -25.22 -32.84
CA GLY A 207 11.26 -24.71 -34.04
C GLY A 207 10.26 -24.03 -34.98
N ASN A 208 9.26 -23.34 -34.41
CA ASN A 208 8.12 -22.82 -35.14
C ASN A 208 8.57 -21.91 -36.29
N THR A 209 8.37 -22.36 -37.53
CA THR A 209 8.77 -21.67 -38.76
C THR A 209 7.98 -20.38 -39.01
N THR A 210 6.97 -20.09 -38.19
CA THR A 210 6.14 -18.87 -38.22
C THR A 210 6.59 -17.80 -37.23
N GLY A 211 7.57 -18.06 -36.37
CA GLY A 211 8.20 -17.06 -35.50
C GLY A 211 7.42 -16.65 -34.25
N TYR A 212 6.32 -17.31 -33.91
CA TYR A 212 5.56 -17.03 -32.68
C TYR A 212 5.61 -18.22 -31.72
N SER A 213 6.12 -17.98 -30.51
CA SER A 213 5.97 -18.87 -29.35
C SER A 213 4.72 -18.48 -28.58
N ASP A 214 3.98 -19.46 -28.07
CA ASP A 214 2.79 -19.25 -27.21
C ASP A 214 3.16 -18.85 -25.76
N TRP A 215 4.44 -18.54 -25.53
CA TRP A 215 5.03 -18.15 -24.26
C TRP A 215 5.97 -16.96 -24.46
N TRP A 216 6.13 -16.17 -23.40
CA TRP A 216 7.23 -15.22 -23.24
C TRP A 216 8.38 -15.89 -22.50
N GLU A 217 9.61 -15.57 -22.86
CA GLU A 217 10.80 -16.02 -22.15
C GLU A 217 11.56 -14.84 -21.58
N TYR A 218 12.00 -15.01 -20.33
CA TYR A 218 12.73 -14.01 -19.57
C TYR A 218 14.01 -14.63 -19.05
N GLN A 219 15.12 -13.94 -19.31
CA GLN A 219 16.40 -14.22 -18.68
C GLN A 219 16.40 -13.62 -17.27
N LEU A 220 16.68 -14.44 -16.26
CA LEU A 220 16.78 -13.97 -14.88
C LEU A 220 18.12 -13.26 -14.64
N THR A 221 18.05 -12.17 -13.86
CA THR A 221 19.20 -11.46 -13.30
C THR A 221 19.42 -11.94 -11.88
N SER A 222 20.63 -12.42 -11.58
CA SER A 222 20.98 -12.93 -10.25
C SER A 222 20.95 -11.84 -9.19
N VAL A 223 20.24 -12.10 -8.09
CA VAL A 223 20.26 -11.28 -6.87
C VAL A 223 21.18 -11.91 -5.84
N ASP A 224 21.06 -13.22 -5.67
CA ASP A 224 21.90 -14.05 -4.80
C ASP A 224 22.11 -15.43 -5.45
N SER A 225 22.73 -16.40 -4.76
CA SER A 225 23.01 -17.73 -5.30
C SER A 225 21.78 -18.59 -5.65
N TYR A 226 20.60 -18.20 -5.19
CA TYR A 226 19.36 -18.97 -5.26
C TYR A 226 18.19 -18.21 -5.89
N THR A 227 18.31 -16.88 -5.95
CA THR A 227 17.25 -15.97 -6.37
C THR A 227 17.64 -15.19 -7.62
N GLY A 228 16.78 -15.25 -8.63
CA GLY A 228 16.87 -14.44 -9.84
C GLY A 228 15.62 -13.58 -10.02
N VAL A 229 15.76 -12.43 -10.67
CA VAL A 229 14.64 -11.53 -10.97
C VAL A 229 14.53 -11.19 -12.45
N ALA A 230 13.32 -10.90 -12.91
CA ALA A 230 13.06 -10.34 -14.23
C ALA A 230 11.93 -9.31 -14.19
N ASN A 231 12.03 -8.33 -15.11
CA ASN A 231 10.90 -7.48 -15.46
C ASN A 231 9.98 -8.26 -16.40
N ILE A 232 8.71 -8.43 -16.02
CA ILE A 232 7.74 -9.15 -16.82
C ILE A 232 6.49 -8.30 -17.06
N THR A 233 5.73 -8.68 -18.09
CA THR A 233 4.38 -8.17 -18.31
C THR A 233 3.41 -9.34 -18.23
N LEU A 234 2.45 -9.27 -17.32
CA LEU A 234 1.40 -10.28 -17.15
C LEU A 234 0.04 -9.59 -17.19
N ASP A 235 -0.85 -10.04 -18.07
CA ASP A 235 -2.18 -9.43 -18.28
C ASP A 235 -2.11 -7.90 -18.47
N GLY A 236 -1.20 -7.45 -19.34
CA GLY A 236 -0.97 -6.03 -19.64
C GLY A 236 -0.33 -5.20 -18.52
N ARG A 237 0.06 -5.83 -17.41
CA ARG A 237 0.63 -5.15 -16.23
C ARG A 237 2.09 -5.52 -16.02
N ASN A 238 2.91 -4.51 -15.73
CA ASN A 238 4.34 -4.68 -15.50
C ASN A 238 4.61 -5.02 -14.04
N TYR A 239 5.28 -6.15 -13.82
CA TYR A 239 5.68 -6.66 -12.51
C TYR A 239 7.17 -6.94 -12.46
N CYS A 240 7.68 -7.01 -11.24
CA CYS A 240 8.86 -7.81 -10.96
C CYS A 240 8.46 -9.25 -10.66
N LEU A 241 9.21 -10.17 -11.26
CA LEU A 241 9.13 -11.58 -10.98
C LEU A 241 10.43 -12.00 -10.29
N ALA A 242 10.36 -12.41 -9.02
CA ALA A 242 11.44 -13.13 -8.38
C ALA A 242 11.21 -14.63 -8.51
N VAL A 243 12.26 -15.39 -8.77
CA VAL A 243 12.27 -16.85 -8.77
C VAL A 243 13.31 -17.31 -7.76
N LYS A 244 12.95 -18.23 -6.88
CA LYS A 244 13.87 -18.80 -5.90
C LYS A 244 13.88 -20.32 -5.95
N ASN A 245 15.08 -20.91 -5.96
CA ASN A 245 15.28 -22.37 -5.99
C ASN A 245 14.52 -23.10 -7.12
N CYS A 246 14.17 -22.40 -8.21
CA CYS A 246 13.34 -22.87 -9.33
C CYS A 246 11.93 -23.38 -8.94
N ASN A 247 11.56 -23.30 -7.68
CA ASN A 247 10.37 -23.97 -7.14
C ASN A 247 9.28 -23.00 -6.70
N SER A 248 9.58 -21.70 -6.72
CA SER A 248 8.64 -20.67 -6.35
C SER A 248 8.92 -19.39 -7.11
N VAL A 249 7.84 -18.67 -7.36
CA VAL A 249 7.83 -17.38 -8.03
C VAL A 249 7.10 -16.36 -7.16
N MET A 250 7.55 -15.12 -7.18
CA MET A 250 6.90 -14.00 -6.50
C MET A 250 6.68 -12.86 -7.49
N LEU A 251 5.43 -12.45 -7.69
CA LEU A 251 5.10 -11.24 -8.45
C LEU A 251 4.88 -10.06 -7.51
N TYR A 252 5.57 -8.96 -7.74
CA TYR A 252 5.49 -7.78 -6.91
C TYR A 252 5.65 -6.48 -7.71
N LYS A 253 5.18 -5.36 -7.14
CA LYS A 253 5.36 -4.00 -7.68
C LYS A 253 5.72 -2.98 -6.62
N TRP A 254 4.93 -2.90 -5.54
CA TRP A 254 5.13 -1.92 -4.45
C TRP A 254 5.76 -2.53 -3.20
N ASN A 255 6.56 -3.57 -3.36
CA ASN A 255 7.26 -4.19 -2.25
C ASN A 255 8.76 -4.01 -2.45
N LYS A 256 9.33 -3.02 -1.75
CA LYS A 256 10.76 -2.70 -1.75
C LYS A 256 11.59 -3.59 -0.81
N ASP A 257 10.92 -4.47 -0.05
CA ASP A 257 11.57 -5.52 0.74
C ASP A 257 11.58 -6.88 0.01
N ALA A 258 11.01 -6.95 -1.20
CA ALA A 258 10.97 -8.16 -1.99
C ALA A 258 12.37 -8.54 -2.52
N PRO A 259 12.63 -9.83 -2.78
CA PRO A 259 13.93 -10.26 -3.29
C PRO A 259 14.26 -9.60 -4.63
N GLY A 260 15.42 -8.96 -4.73
CA GLY A 260 15.85 -8.23 -5.92
C GLY A 260 15.16 -6.88 -6.12
N ALA A 261 14.62 -6.31 -5.04
CA ALA A 261 14.36 -4.88 -5.00
C ALA A 261 15.60 -4.09 -5.45
N ASP A 262 15.38 -3.00 -6.18
CA ASP A 262 16.39 -2.16 -6.86
C ASP A 262 17.14 -2.82 -8.03
N THR A 263 17.03 -4.14 -8.21
CA THR A 263 17.56 -4.85 -9.39
C THR A 263 16.52 -4.93 -10.51
N CYS A 264 15.24 -5.03 -10.16
CA CYS A 264 14.15 -5.16 -11.10
C CYS A 264 13.42 -3.83 -11.31
N GLY A 265 13.60 -3.16 -12.44
CA GLY A 265 13.05 -1.81 -12.68
C GLY A 265 11.53 -1.60 -12.53
N ASN A 266 10.72 -2.65 -12.38
CA ASN A 266 9.29 -2.52 -12.07
C ASN A 266 8.99 -2.42 -10.55
N ASP A 267 9.99 -2.53 -9.68
CA ASP A 267 9.86 -2.41 -8.23
C ASP A 267 9.92 -0.93 -7.80
N ILE A 268 8.75 -0.33 -7.65
CA ILE A 268 8.62 1.11 -7.39
C ILE A 268 8.00 1.33 -6.01
N TYR A 269 8.32 2.47 -5.39
CA TYR A 269 7.56 2.91 -4.23
C TYR A 269 6.11 3.20 -4.65
N PHE A 270 5.18 3.00 -3.71
CA PHE A 270 3.80 3.45 -3.91
C PHE A 270 3.69 4.97 -3.84
N TRP A 271 4.49 5.59 -2.96
CA TRP A 271 4.63 7.04 -2.86
C TRP A 271 6.11 7.36 -2.90
N ASP A 272 6.52 8.30 -3.76
CA ASP A 272 7.92 8.73 -3.86
C ASP A 272 8.03 10.22 -4.17
N ASN A 273 8.68 10.96 -3.27
CA ASN A 273 8.91 12.39 -3.45
C ASN A 273 9.80 12.69 -4.67
N GLU A 274 10.68 11.77 -5.07
CA GLU A 274 11.59 11.95 -6.20
C GLU A 274 10.90 11.74 -7.56
N THR A 275 9.79 11.00 -7.61
CA THR A 275 9.10 10.65 -8.87
C THR A 275 7.78 11.40 -9.09
N GLY A 276 7.50 12.40 -8.25
CA GLY A 276 6.42 13.38 -8.49
C GLY A 276 5.21 13.29 -7.56
N ASP A 277 5.23 12.41 -6.55
CA ASP A 277 4.17 12.41 -5.53
C ASP A 277 4.38 13.55 -4.48
N GLY A 278 5.61 14.06 -4.38
CA GLY A 278 5.99 15.06 -3.39
C GLY A 278 6.15 14.48 -1.99
N GLU A 279 6.32 15.33 -0.99
CA GLU A 279 6.43 14.92 0.40
C GLU A 279 5.04 14.81 1.04
N LEU A 280 4.77 13.71 1.75
CA LEU A 280 3.56 13.58 2.56
C LEU A 280 3.82 14.24 3.92
N THR A 281 3.37 15.48 4.06
CA THR A 281 3.59 16.32 5.24
C THR A 281 2.76 15.88 6.45
N PRO A 282 3.17 16.19 7.70
CA PRO A 282 2.35 15.97 8.89
C PRO A 282 0.92 16.50 8.75
N GLY A 283 -0.07 15.68 9.12
CA GLY A 283 -1.50 15.95 8.98
C GLY A 283 -2.07 15.73 7.57
N SER A 284 -1.24 15.34 6.60
CA SER A 284 -1.69 14.94 5.26
C SER A 284 -1.86 13.42 5.16
N SER A 285 -2.63 12.97 4.16
CA SER A 285 -2.88 11.55 3.93
C SER A 285 -2.89 11.17 2.45
N VAL A 286 -2.68 9.88 2.20
CA VAL A 286 -2.84 9.24 0.89
C VAL A 286 -3.74 8.01 1.03
N ILE A 287 -4.46 7.65 -0.03
CA ILE A 287 -5.36 6.50 -0.06
C ILE A 287 -4.78 5.42 -0.98
N ALA A 288 -4.85 4.16 -0.52
CA ALA A 288 -4.61 2.98 -1.32
C ALA A 288 -5.91 2.16 -1.45
N ASP A 289 -6.29 1.82 -2.67
CA ASP A 289 -7.47 1.02 -2.96
C ASP A 289 -7.09 -0.46 -3.00
N LEU A 290 -7.80 -1.32 -2.27
CA LEU A 290 -7.55 -2.75 -2.20
C LEU A 290 -8.63 -3.53 -2.97
N ARG A 291 -8.20 -4.61 -3.61
CA ARG A 291 -9.07 -5.73 -3.98
C ARG A 291 -8.42 -7.03 -3.53
N VAL A 292 -9.20 -8.09 -3.55
CA VAL A 292 -8.69 -9.44 -3.38
C VAL A 292 -8.97 -10.29 -4.61
N ARG A 293 -8.00 -11.04 -5.09
CA ARG A 293 -8.19 -12.02 -6.17
C ARG A 293 -8.06 -13.41 -5.58
N VAL A 294 -9.18 -14.13 -5.51
CA VAL A 294 -9.24 -15.47 -4.95
C VAL A 294 -8.96 -16.47 -6.07
N PRO A 295 -7.86 -17.25 -6.02
CA PRO A 295 -7.59 -18.26 -7.03
C PRO A 295 -8.63 -19.38 -7.10
N TYR A 296 -8.62 -20.13 -8.20
CA TYR A 296 -9.31 -21.43 -8.21
C TYR A 296 -8.70 -22.39 -7.18
N GLY A 297 -9.53 -23.32 -6.70
CA GLY A 297 -9.09 -24.37 -5.78
C GLY A 297 -8.76 -23.88 -4.37
N VAL A 298 -9.10 -22.64 -4.00
CA VAL A 298 -9.13 -22.22 -2.58
C VAL A 298 -10.28 -22.94 -1.89
N TYR A 299 -9.99 -23.53 -0.72
CA TYR A 299 -11.00 -24.28 0.02
C TYR A 299 -12.03 -23.34 0.67
N GLN A 300 -13.28 -23.80 0.75
CA GLN A 300 -14.38 -23.01 1.30
C GLN A 300 -14.15 -22.58 2.76
N GLY A 301 -14.74 -21.45 3.14
CA GLY A 301 -14.70 -20.91 4.50
C GLY A 301 -13.70 -19.76 4.67
N TYR A 302 -13.45 -19.36 5.93
CA TYR A 302 -12.45 -18.34 6.24
C TYR A 302 -11.05 -18.92 6.06
N VAL A 303 -10.27 -18.34 5.15
CA VAL A 303 -8.83 -18.59 5.08
C VAL A 303 -8.12 -17.89 6.25
N LYS A 304 -6.84 -18.20 6.47
CA LYS A 304 -6.05 -17.50 7.49
C LYS A 304 -6.04 -16.00 7.19
N GLN A 305 -6.25 -15.20 8.24
CA GLN A 305 -6.16 -13.75 8.15
C GLN A 305 -4.77 -13.33 7.64
N GLY A 306 -4.78 -12.51 6.60
CA GLY A 306 -3.59 -11.90 6.05
C GLY A 306 -3.24 -10.58 6.71
N ILE A 307 -2.01 -10.14 6.51
CA ILE A 307 -1.46 -8.87 6.99
C ILE A 307 -0.99 -8.10 5.75
N LEU A 308 -1.46 -6.85 5.62
CA LEU A 308 -0.87 -5.84 4.75
C LEU A 308 -0.07 -4.89 5.64
N THR A 309 1.25 -4.87 5.48
CA THR A 309 2.15 -3.97 6.19
C THR A 309 2.39 -2.73 5.34
N VAL A 310 2.17 -1.55 5.91
CA VAL A 310 2.55 -0.26 5.31
C VAL A 310 3.89 0.15 5.91
N ILE A 311 4.89 0.37 5.06
CA ILE A 311 6.20 0.85 5.48
C ILE A 311 6.41 2.27 4.93
N VAL A 312 6.90 3.15 5.80
CA VAL A 312 7.17 4.55 5.46
C VAL A 312 8.59 4.93 5.82
N GLN A 313 9.15 5.82 5.02
CA GLN A 313 10.46 6.41 5.26
C GLN A 313 10.34 7.93 5.18
N SER A 314 11.00 8.60 6.13
CA SER A 314 11.33 10.02 6.08
C SER A 314 12.84 10.14 5.90
N GLU A 315 13.30 11.17 5.21
CA GLU A 315 14.72 11.55 5.32
C GLU A 315 14.89 12.49 6.51
N GLU A 316 15.95 12.28 7.30
CA GLU A 316 16.33 13.28 8.30
C GLU A 316 16.77 14.54 7.55
N SER A 317 16.13 15.67 7.84
CA SER A 317 16.69 16.97 7.49
C SER A 317 18.02 17.12 8.25
N SER A 318 19.13 16.86 7.56
CA SER A 318 20.49 17.17 8.00
C SER A 318 20.65 18.65 8.33
#